data_AF-A0A355RGG9-F1
#
_entry.id   AF-A0A355RGG9-F1
#
_cell.length_a   1.000
_cell.length_b   1.000
_cell.length_c   1.000
_cell.angle_alpha   90.00
_cell.angle_beta   90.00
_cell.angle_gamma   90.00
#
_symmetry.space_group_name_H-M   'P 1'
#
loop_
_entity.id
_entity.type
_entity.pdbx_description
1 polymer ?
#
loop_
_entity_poly.entity_id
_entity_poly.type
_entity_poly.pdbx_seq_one_letter_code
_entity_poly.pdbx_strand_id
1 'polypeptide(L)'
;AAQQVTGGLAALYHLDNTNPEAVRARSLSEEIARVVHARASNSDWIAGMRRHGYRGAAEIAATLDHMGSFAHLANVVGPHLFDMFFDATLGNIDISTFMEEANPEAFAALKNRFEALDKAGLWVTRRNSIRASLEAAQ
;
A
#
# COMPACT_ATOMS: atom_id res chain seq x y z
N ALA A 1 -13.41 -1.43 16.33
CA ALA A 1 -13.77 -2.09 17.61
C ALA A 1 -13.65 -1.13 18.80
N ALA A 2 -12.45 -0.85 19.33
CA ALA A 2 -12.30 0.01 20.52
C ALA A 2 -12.96 1.41 20.36
N GLN A 3 -12.70 2.11 19.25
CA GLN A 3 -13.33 3.42 18.96
C GLN A 3 -14.86 3.36 18.89
N GLN A 4 -15.44 2.28 18.34
CA GLN A 4 -16.90 2.11 18.28
C GLN A 4 -17.51 1.94 19.68
N VAL A 5 -16.75 1.36 20.63
CA VAL A 5 -17.20 1.11 22.00
C VAL A 5 -17.02 2.35 22.88
N THR A 6 -15.90 3.06 22.75
CA THR A 6 -15.57 4.21 23.62
C THR A 6 -16.15 5.54 23.14
N GLY A 7 -16.51 5.64 21.86
CA GLY A 7 -16.75 6.93 21.21
C GLY A 7 -15.45 7.74 21.04
N GLY A 8 -15.49 8.75 20.16
CA GLY A 8 -14.37 9.66 19.91
C GLY A 8 -13.25 9.10 19.01
N LEU A 9 -12.24 9.95 18.77
CA LEU A 9 -11.05 9.61 17.97
C LEU A 9 -9.92 9.18 18.92
N ALA A 10 -9.60 7.88 18.93
CA ALA A 10 -8.41 7.39 19.63
C ALA A 10 -7.16 7.65 18.78
N ALA A 11 -6.15 8.30 19.38
CA ALA A 11 -4.85 8.46 18.73
C ALA A 11 -4.12 7.11 18.73
N LEU A 12 -3.72 6.65 17.53
CA LEU A 12 -2.98 5.41 17.34
C LEU A 12 -1.48 5.70 17.23
N TYR A 13 -0.68 4.99 18.02
CA TYR A 13 0.77 5.12 18.02
C TYR A 13 1.44 3.78 17.74
N HIS A 14 2.58 3.83 17.06
CA HIS A 14 3.52 2.73 16.90
C HIS A 14 4.75 2.99 17.77
N LEU A 15 5.14 1.99 18.56
CA LEU A 15 6.37 2.01 19.36
C LEU A 15 7.44 1.20 18.63
N ASP A 16 8.35 1.90 17.98
CA ASP A 16 9.51 1.32 17.29
C ASP A 16 10.60 1.00 18.33
N ASN A 17 10.71 -0.27 18.68
CA ASN A 17 11.73 -0.82 19.58
C ASN A 17 12.75 -1.69 18.81
N THR A 18 12.96 -1.42 17.51
CA THR A 18 13.96 -2.15 16.71
C THR A 18 15.38 -1.87 17.18
N ASN A 19 15.65 -0.67 17.72
CA ASN A 19 16.83 -0.35 18.51
C ASN A 19 16.42 -0.12 19.99
N PRO A 20 16.72 -1.06 20.90
CA PRO A 20 16.37 -0.93 22.32
C PRO A 20 16.95 0.29 23.03
N GLU A 21 18.08 0.81 22.55
CA GLU A 21 18.73 1.99 23.14
C GLU A 21 18.09 3.31 22.66
N ALA A 22 17.22 3.27 21.64
CA ALA A 22 16.63 4.44 21.00
C ALA A 22 15.17 4.21 20.59
N VAL A 23 14.33 3.84 21.56
CA VAL A 23 12.88 3.64 21.34
C VAL A 23 12.23 4.91 20.82
N ARG A 24 11.41 4.79 19.76
CA ARG A 24 10.68 5.93 19.17
C ARG A 24 9.20 5.65 19.12
N ALA A 25 8.41 6.56 19.69
CA ALA A 25 6.97 6.59 19.48
C ALA A 25 6.64 7.47 18.26
N ARG A 26 5.82 6.98 17.35
CA ARG A 26 5.26 7.72 16.21
C ARG A 26 3.77 7.53 16.16
N SER A 27 3.03 8.48 15.59
CA SER A 27 1.67 8.18 15.18
C SER A 27 1.67 7.04 14.16
N LEU A 28 0.60 6.26 14.13
CA LEU A 28 0.49 5.16 13.17
C LEU A 28 0.54 5.67 11.72
N SER A 29 -0.03 6.85 11.45
CA SER A 29 0.02 7.48 10.13
C SER A 29 1.45 7.82 9.70
N GLU A 30 2.27 8.37 10.60
CA GLU A 30 3.68 8.66 10.33
C GLU A 30 4.48 7.38 10.06
N GLU A 31 4.25 6.33 10.83
CA GLU A 31 4.95 5.06 10.64
C GLU A 31 4.56 4.39 9.31
N ILE A 32 3.28 4.39 8.94
CA ILE A 32 2.83 3.89 7.64
C ILE A 32 3.47 4.69 6.50
N ALA A 33 3.47 6.02 6.58
CA ALA A 33 4.12 6.85 5.58
C ALA A 33 5.61 6.51 5.45
N ARG A 34 6.32 6.39 6.58
CA ARG A 34 7.74 5.99 6.61
C ARG A 34 7.97 4.65 5.92
N VAL A 35 7.18 3.63 6.24
CA VAL A 35 7.33 2.28 5.66
C VAL A 35 6.99 2.27 4.16
N VAL A 36 5.98 3.01 3.73
CA VAL A 36 5.64 3.12 2.31
C VAL A 36 6.81 3.75 1.55
N HIS A 37 7.31 4.89 2.00
CA HIS A 37 8.43 5.58 1.39
C HIS A 37 9.74 4.78 1.41
N ALA A 38 10.09 4.19 2.56
CA ALA A 38 11.39 3.55 2.75
C ALA A 38 11.44 2.13 2.17
N ARG A 39 10.29 1.47 1.98
CA ARG A 39 10.22 0.07 1.56
C ARG A 39 9.23 -0.17 0.43
N ALA A 40 7.94 0.11 0.62
CA ALA A 40 6.91 -0.33 -0.34
C ALA A 40 7.09 0.28 -1.74
N SER A 41 7.41 1.56 -1.83
CA SER A 41 7.66 2.26 -3.11
C SER A 41 9.14 2.38 -3.48
N ASN A 42 10.03 1.81 -2.67
CA ASN A 42 11.47 1.88 -2.91
C ASN A 42 11.88 0.94 -4.06
N SER A 43 12.57 1.49 -5.05
CA SER A 43 12.99 0.74 -6.25
C SER A 43 13.90 -0.46 -5.94
N ASP A 44 14.77 -0.36 -4.93
CA ASP A 44 15.67 -1.45 -4.54
C ASP A 44 14.91 -2.59 -3.88
N TRP A 45 13.89 -2.26 -3.08
CA TRP A 45 13.02 -3.29 -2.48
C TRP A 45 12.21 -4.02 -3.55
N ILE A 46 11.61 -3.29 -4.49
CA ILE A 46 10.84 -3.87 -5.60
C ILE A 46 11.75 -4.72 -6.49
N ALA A 47 12.95 -4.22 -6.83
CA ALA A 47 13.96 -5.00 -7.54
C ALA A 47 14.36 -6.27 -6.76
N GLY A 48 14.39 -6.18 -5.43
CA GLY A 48 14.50 -7.33 -4.53
C GLY A 48 13.40 -8.36 -4.75
N MET A 49 12.13 -7.93 -4.71
CA MET A 49 10.99 -8.81 -4.92
C MET A 49 11.04 -9.49 -6.30
N ARG A 50 11.43 -8.75 -7.35
CA ARG A 50 11.56 -9.31 -8.71
C ARG A 50 12.46 -10.55 -8.78
N ARG A 51 13.56 -10.58 -8.01
CA ARG A 51 14.48 -11.72 -7.95
C ARG A 51 13.85 -12.99 -7.36
N HIS A 52 12.70 -12.88 -6.73
CA HIS A 52 11.95 -13.99 -6.13
C HIS A 52 10.71 -14.41 -6.93
N GLY A 53 10.56 -13.95 -8.18
CA GLY A 53 9.54 -14.43 -9.12
C GLY A 53 8.14 -14.45 -8.50
N TYR A 54 7.51 -15.62 -8.53
CA TYR A 54 6.15 -15.84 -8.03
C TYR A 54 5.93 -15.31 -6.60
N ARG A 55 6.88 -15.60 -5.68
CA ARG A 55 6.76 -15.18 -4.27
C ARG A 55 6.94 -13.67 -4.11
N GLY A 56 7.82 -13.07 -4.91
CA GLY A 56 8.03 -11.63 -4.93
C GLY A 56 6.80 -10.86 -5.38
N ALA A 57 6.16 -11.31 -6.47
CA ALA A 57 4.90 -10.73 -6.92
C ALA A 57 3.78 -10.87 -5.86
N ALA A 58 3.71 -12.01 -5.17
CA ALA A 58 2.77 -12.20 -4.06
C ALA A 58 3.01 -11.21 -2.90
N GLU A 59 4.27 -10.92 -2.55
CA GLU A 59 4.61 -9.94 -1.51
C GLU A 59 4.25 -8.50 -1.88
N ILE A 60 4.39 -8.13 -3.17
CA ILE A 60 3.95 -6.82 -3.66
C ILE A 60 2.44 -6.69 -3.50
N ALA A 61 1.66 -7.69 -3.93
CA ALA A 61 0.20 -7.69 -3.78
C ALA A 61 -0.24 -7.65 -2.31
N ALA A 62 0.38 -8.46 -1.45
CA ALA A 62 0.10 -8.48 -0.01
C ALA A 62 0.38 -7.13 0.67
N THR A 63 1.40 -6.40 0.19
CA THR A 63 1.72 -5.06 0.72
C THR A 63 0.56 -4.08 0.52
N LEU A 64 -0.07 -4.06 -0.67
CA LEU A 64 -1.26 -3.24 -0.90
C LEU A 64 -2.45 -3.71 -0.07
N ASP A 65 -2.61 -5.03 0.10
CA ASP A 65 -3.70 -5.56 0.90
C ASP A 65 -3.62 -5.09 2.37
N HIS A 66 -2.42 -5.12 2.95
CA HIS A 66 -2.14 -4.58 4.28
C HIS A 66 -2.41 -3.07 4.37
N MET A 67 -1.96 -2.28 3.38
CA MET A 67 -2.26 -0.85 3.32
C MET A 67 -3.78 -0.60 3.30
N GLY A 68 -4.51 -1.35 2.48
CA GLY A 68 -5.97 -1.25 2.42
C GLY A 68 -6.64 -1.64 3.75
N SER A 69 -6.10 -2.63 4.46
CA SER A 69 -6.59 -3.02 5.78
C SER A 69 -6.42 -1.90 6.82
N PHE A 70 -5.29 -1.20 6.82
CA PHE A 70 -5.10 0.00 7.66
C PHE A 70 -6.06 1.13 7.29
N ALA A 71 -6.34 1.32 6.00
CA ALA A 71 -7.30 2.31 5.54
C ALA A 71 -8.73 1.98 6.02
N HIS A 72 -9.18 0.73 5.85
CA HIS A 72 -10.50 0.28 6.29
C HIS A 72 -10.68 0.32 7.82
N LEU A 73 -9.67 -0.12 8.58
CA LEU A 73 -9.80 -0.34 10.02
C LEU A 73 -9.49 0.90 10.85
N ALA A 74 -8.63 1.78 10.36
CA ALA A 74 -8.11 2.91 11.13
C ALA A 74 -8.15 4.25 10.38
N ASN A 75 -8.39 4.27 9.06
CA ASN A 75 -8.42 5.48 8.24
C ASN A 75 -7.16 6.36 8.40
N VAL A 76 -5.99 5.72 8.48
CA VAL A 76 -4.68 6.36 8.74
C VAL A 76 -3.77 6.43 7.50
N VAL A 77 -4.20 5.86 6.37
CA VAL A 77 -3.39 5.81 5.15
C VAL A 77 -3.73 7.01 4.28
N GLY A 78 -2.77 7.90 4.06
CA GLY A 78 -2.97 9.06 3.19
C GLY A 78 -3.11 8.67 1.72
N PRO A 79 -3.98 9.32 0.93
CA PRO A 79 -4.21 8.98 -0.49
C PRO A 79 -2.95 9.08 -1.36
N HIS A 80 -2.04 9.99 -1.03
CA HIS A 80 -0.75 10.13 -1.72
C HIS A 80 0.17 8.89 -1.56
N LEU A 81 -0.02 8.08 -0.51
CA LEU A 81 0.72 6.84 -0.32
C LEU A 81 0.22 5.74 -1.27
N PHE A 82 -1.08 5.72 -1.56
CA PHE A 82 -1.63 4.84 -2.59
C PHE A 82 -1.20 5.29 -3.98
N ASP A 83 -1.20 6.59 -4.28
CA ASP A 83 -0.66 7.12 -5.54
C ASP A 83 0.80 6.68 -5.73
N MET A 84 1.60 6.80 -4.68
CA MET A 84 3.01 6.40 -4.72
C MET A 84 3.19 4.89 -4.95
N PHE A 85 2.41 4.06 -4.27
CA PHE A 85 2.48 2.61 -4.47
C PHE A 85 1.94 2.19 -5.83
N PHE A 86 0.93 2.89 -6.36
CA PHE A 86 0.42 2.68 -7.72
C PHE A 86 1.50 2.99 -8.76
N ASP A 87 2.12 4.18 -8.68
CA ASP A 87 3.21 4.58 -9.58
C ASP A 87 4.38 3.57 -9.54
N ALA A 88 4.71 3.05 -8.36
CA ALA A 88 5.78 2.07 -8.17
C ALA A 88 5.42 0.65 -8.68
N THR A 89 4.14 0.36 -8.91
CA THR A 89 3.65 -0.97 -9.30
C THR A 89 2.88 -0.92 -10.63
N LEU A 90 1.56 -0.76 -10.61
CA LEU A 90 0.73 -0.76 -11.83
C LEU A 90 1.10 0.34 -12.82
N GLY A 91 1.53 1.50 -12.32
CA GLY A 91 1.99 2.63 -13.12
C GLY A 91 3.37 2.42 -13.75
N ASN A 92 4.11 1.39 -13.34
CA ASN A 92 5.41 1.04 -13.89
C ASN A 92 5.30 -0.22 -14.76
N ILE A 93 5.50 -0.05 -16.07
CA ILE A 93 5.36 -1.12 -17.05
C ILE A 93 6.27 -2.32 -16.77
N ASP A 94 7.51 -2.10 -16.33
CA ASP A 94 8.44 -3.20 -16.05
C ASP A 94 7.99 -4.04 -14.86
N ILE A 95 7.34 -3.41 -13.88
CA ILE A 95 6.84 -4.08 -12.68
C ILE A 95 5.52 -4.78 -12.98
N SER A 96 4.61 -4.13 -13.70
CA SER A 96 3.33 -4.73 -14.08
C SER A 96 3.53 -5.94 -14.99
N THR A 97 4.39 -5.85 -16.01
CA THR A 97 4.75 -6.99 -16.87
C THR A 97 5.41 -8.11 -16.06
N PHE A 98 6.35 -7.79 -15.16
CA PHE A 98 6.94 -8.80 -14.27
C PHE A 98 5.87 -9.52 -13.44
N MET A 99 4.93 -8.79 -12.84
CA MET A 99 3.90 -9.40 -12.00
C MET A 99 2.96 -10.28 -12.82
N GLU A 100 2.57 -9.81 -14.01
CA GLU A 100 1.73 -10.57 -14.93
C GLU A 100 2.38 -11.88 -15.35
N GLU A 101 3.67 -11.87 -15.68
CA GLU A 101 4.40 -13.08 -16.07
C GLU A 101 4.71 -14.02 -14.89
N ALA A 102 5.16 -13.46 -13.76
CA ALA A 102 5.65 -14.25 -12.65
C ALA A 102 4.53 -14.82 -11.76
N ASN A 103 3.43 -14.09 -11.60
CA ASN A 103 2.29 -14.50 -10.79
C ASN A 103 1.01 -13.75 -11.22
N PRO A 104 0.31 -14.24 -12.27
CA PRO A 104 -0.92 -13.62 -12.78
C PRO A 104 -2.01 -13.44 -11.71
N GLU A 105 -2.10 -14.38 -10.75
CA GLU A 105 -3.07 -14.32 -9.65
C GLU A 105 -2.77 -13.16 -8.70
N ALA A 106 -1.51 -12.99 -8.31
CA ALA A 106 -1.09 -11.85 -7.48
C ALA A 106 -1.26 -10.51 -8.22
N PHE A 107 -1.00 -10.48 -9.53
CA PHE A 107 -1.23 -9.29 -10.34
C PHE A 107 -2.72 -8.92 -10.41
N ALA A 108 -3.60 -9.91 -10.63
CA ALA A 108 -5.05 -9.72 -10.57
C ALA A 108 -5.49 -9.23 -9.19
N ALA A 109 -4.98 -9.82 -8.11
CA ALA A 109 -5.27 -9.39 -6.75
C ALA A 109 -4.85 -7.93 -6.49
N LEU A 110 -3.68 -7.51 -6.98
CA LEU A 110 -3.20 -6.14 -6.87
C LEU A 110 -4.15 -5.16 -7.59
N LYS A 111 -4.55 -5.46 -8.83
CA LYS A 111 -5.51 -4.65 -9.60
C LYS A 111 -6.85 -4.54 -8.89
N ASN A 112 -7.44 -5.67 -8.51
CA ASN A 112 -8.72 -5.72 -7.82
C ASN A 112 -8.69 -4.96 -6.50
N ARG A 113 -7.55 -4.97 -5.79
CA ARG A 113 -7.41 -4.26 -4.52
C ARG A 113 -7.37 -2.74 -4.72
N PHE A 114 -6.66 -2.23 -5.73
CA PHE A 114 -6.69 -0.81 -6.07
C PHE A 114 -8.10 -0.36 -6.46
N GLU A 115 -8.79 -1.13 -7.30
CA GLU A 115 -10.17 -0.85 -7.70
C GLU A 115 -11.13 -0.85 -6.49
N ALA A 116 -10.99 -1.82 -5.59
CA ALA A 116 -11.80 -1.88 -4.38
C ALA A 116 -11.57 -0.66 -3.46
N LEU A 117 -10.33 -0.18 -3.35
CA LEU A 117 -10.01 1.01 -2.57
C LEU A 117 -10.59 2.29 -3.17
N ASP A 118 -10.58 2.42 -4.50
CA ASP A 118 -11.20 3.53 -5.22
C ASP A 118 -12.73 3.51 -5.05
N LYS A 119 -13.37 2.35 -5.31
CA LYS A 119 -14.82 2.17 -5.13
C LYS A 119 -15.29 2.40 -3.70
N ALA A 120 -14.47 2.06 -2.70
CA ALA A 120 -14.77 2.29 -1.30
C ALA A 120 -14.55 3.76 -0.86
N GLY A 121 -14.00 4.62 -1.73
CA GLY A 121 -13.66 6.00 -1.39
C GLY A 121 -12.47 6.12 -0.42
N LEU A 122 -11.72 5.04 -0.22
CA LEU A 122 -10.55 5.00 0.67
C LEU A 122 -9.27 5.45 -0.03
N TRP A 123 -9.25 5.37 -1.36
CA TRP A 123 -8.23 5.98 -2.18
C TRP A 123 -8.86 7.02 -3.11
N VAL A 124 -8.57 8.29 -2.84
CA VAL A 124 -9.01 9.42 -3.68
C VAL A 124 -7.78 10.09 -4.28
N THR A 125 -7.36 9.61 -5.47
CA THR A 125 -6.27 10.24 -6.21
C THR A 125 -6.70 11.57 -6.82
N ARG A 126 -5.78 12.56 -6.81
CA ARG A 126 -5.91 13.83 -7.53
C ARG A 126 -5.20 13.83 -8.88
N ARG A 127 -4.60 12.70 -9.27
CA ARG A 127 -3.83 12.57 -10.51
C ARG A 127 -4.72 12.10 -11.66
N ASN A 128 -4.80 12.92 -12.71
CA ASN A 128 -5.61 12.61 -13.88
C ASN A 128 -5.15 11.33 -14.60
N SER A 129 -3.84 11.06 -14.63
CA SER A 129 -3.30 9.84 -15.26
C SER A 129 -3.81 8.57 -14.59
N ILE A 130 -3.75 8.50 -13.26
CA ILE A 130 -4.24 7.35 -12.49
C ILE A 130 -5.76 7.21 -12.66
N ARG A 131 -6.49 8.33 -12.60
CA ARG A 131 -7.95 8.33 -12.81
C ARG A 131 -8.32 7.74 -14.17
N ALA A 132 -7.66 8.18 -15.24
CA ALA A 132 -7.87 7.67 -16.59
C ALA A 132 -7.52 6.18 -16.71
N SER A 133 -6.45 5.72 -16.05
CA SER A 133 -6.10 4.28 -16.04
C SER A 133 -7.13 3.41 -15.33
N LEU A 134 -7.74 3.91 -14.25
CA LEU A 134 -8.82 3.20 -13.53
C LEU A 134 -10.11 3.14 -14.36
N GLU A 135 -10.46 4.23 -15.06
CA GLU A 135 -11.62 4.29 -15.95
C GLU A 135 -11.46 3.38 -17.18
N ALA A 136 -10.26 3.29 -17.76
CA ALA A 136 -9.99 2.43 -18.90
C ALA A 136 -9.99 0.93 -18.57
N ALA A 137 -9.89 0.57 -17.28
CA ALA A 137 -9.91 -0.81 -16.81
C ALA A 137 -11.31 -1.32 -16.45
N GLN A 138 -12.33 -0.45 -16.47
CA GLN A 138 -13.75 -0.75 -16.20
C GLN A 138 -14.50 -1.09 -17.50
#